data_AF-A0A5B0ECL8-F1
#
_entry.id   AF-A0A5B0ECL8-F1
#
_cell.length_a   1.000
_cell.length_b   1.000
_cell.length_c   1.000
_cell.angle_alpha   90.00
_cell.angle_beta   90.00
_cell.angle_gamma   90.00
#
_symmetry.space_group_name_H-M   'P 1'
#
loop_
_entity.id
_entity.type
_entity.pdbx_description
1 polymer ?
#
loop_
_entity_poly.entity_id
_entity_poly.type
_entity_poly.pdbx_seq_one_letter_code
_entity_poly.pdbx_strand_id
1 'polypeptide(L)'
;MNDIILEALNILGTTDADDSGPEARGRRAHARVLVMIELAQEAARSRHEQRIANLLMLAQLDKKDSAEALKEARRLMSLNDELADRALRAV
;
A
#
# COMPACT_ATOMS: atom_id res chain seq x y z
N MET A 1 3.66 -9.21 9.74
CA MET A 1 3.63 -9.71 8.34
C MET A 1 2.21 -9.46 7.86
N ASN A 2 1.99 -8.91 6.66
CA ASN A 2 0.66 -8.46 6.24
C ASN A 2 -0.33 -9.65 6.13
N ASP A 3 -1.46 -9.55 6.83
CA ASP A 3 -2.47 -10.62 6.94
C ASP A 3 -3.04 -11.04 5.58
N ILE A 4 -3.13 -10.12 4.61
CA ILE A 4 -3.63 -10.39 3.25
C ILE A 4 -2.66 -11.27 2.46
N ILE A 5 -1.35 -11.02 2.59
CA ILE A 5 -0.31 -11.82 1.93
C ILE A 5 -0.25 -13.22 2.57
N LEU A 6 -0.40 -13.29 3.89
CA LEU A 6 -0.50 -14.54 4.63
C LEU A 6 -1.69 -15.38 4.17
N GLU A 7 -2.86 -14.77 4.01
CA GLU A 7 -4.04 -15.44 3.48
C GLU A 7 -3.81 -15.98 2.06
N ALA A 8 -3.25 -15.16 1.18
CA ALA A 8 -2.93 -15.58 -0.19
C ALA A 8 -1.93 -16.76 -0.21
N LEU A 9 -0.90 -16.72 0.63
CA LEU A 9 0.08 -17.81 0.76
C LEU A 9 -0.56 -19.09 1.33
N ASN A 10 -1.46 -18.98 2.30
CA ASN A 10 -2.20 -20.14 2.82
C ASN A 10 -3.10 -20.77 1.74
N ILE A 11 -3.79 -19.97 0.95
CA ILE A 11 -4.61 -20.47 -0.17
C ILE A 11 -3.73 -21.20 -1.19
N LEU A 12 -2.57 -20.64 -1.52
CA LEU A 12 -1.64 -21.28 -2.46
C LEU A 12 -1.00 -22.55 -1.88
N GLY A 13 -0.64 -22.54 -0.59
CA GLY A 13 -0.05 -23.71 0.09
C GLY A 13 -1.03 -24.87 0.29
N THR A 14 -2.34 -24.58 0.30
CA THR A 14 -3.41 -25.60 0.41
C THR A 14 -4.03 -25.99 -0.94
N THR A 15 -3.65 -25.32 -2.03
CA THR A 15 -4.14 -25.64 -3.38
C THR A 15 -3.07 -26.39 -4.14
N ASP A 16 -3.37 -27.63 -4.55
CA ASP A 16 -2.48 -28.43 -5.39
C ASP A 16 -2.15 -27.68 -6.69
N ALA A 17 -0.86 -27.57 -6.99
CA ALA A 17 -0.36 -26.86 -8.16
C ALA A 17 -0.75 -27.58 -9.46
N ASP A 18 -0.82 -28.92 -9.41
CA ASP A 18 -1.12 -29.80 -10.54
C ASP A 18 -2.63 -30.01 -10.74
N ASP A 19 -3.46 -29.62 -9.76
CA ASP A 19 -4.91 -29.65 -9.89
C ASP A 19 -5.39 -28.57 -10.87
N SER A 20 -5.73 -29.02 -12.08
CA SER A 20 -6.28 -28.19 -13.15
C SER A 20 -7.80 -27.98 -13.04
N GLY A 21 -8.45 -28.48 -11.99
CA GLY A 21 -9.87 -28.38 -11.74
C GLY A 21 -10.37 -26.93 -11.59
N PRO A 22 -11.66 -26.65 -11.90
CA PRO A 22 -12.23 -25.31 -11.80
C PRO A 22 -12.07 -24.66 -10.41
N GLU A 23 -12.18 -25.46 -9.35
CA GLU A 23 -12.11 -24.98 -7.97
C GLU A 23 -10.68 -24.56 -7.57
N ALA A 24 -9.67 -25.38 -7.89
CA ALA A 24 -8.26 -25.04 -7.69
C ALA A 24 -7.84 -23.81 -8.53
N ARG A 25 -8.36 -23.65 -9.74
CA ARG A 25 -8.18 -22.42 -10.53
C ARG A 25 -8.82 -21.20 -9.85
N GLY A 26 -10.02 -21.36 -9.30
CA GLY A 26 -10.73 -20.31 -8.56
C GLY A 26 -9.96 -19.85 -7.33
N ARG A 27 -9.45 -20.79 -6.52
CA ARG A 27 -8.60 -20.50 -5.35
C ARG A 27 -7.32 -19.76 -5.74
N ARG A 28 -6.62 -20.22 -6.79
CA ARG A 28 -5.42 -19.53 -7.30
C ARG A 28 -5.73 -18.13 -7.81
N ALA A 29 -6.86 -17.94 -8.49
CA ALA A 29 -7.29 -16.61 -8.93
C ALA A 29 -7.58 -15.70 -7.73
N HIS A 30 -8.26 -16.21 -6.71
CA HIS A 30 -8.52 -15.49 -5.46
C HIS A 30 -7.22 -15.02 -4.79
N ALA A 31 -6.25 -15.93 -4.59
CA ALA A 31 -4.95 -15.59 -4.01
C ALA A 31 -4.21 -14.51 -4.83
N ARG A 32 -4.25 -14.57 -6.17
CA ARG A 32 -3.67 -13.52 -7.02
C ARG A 32 -4.35 -12.17 -6.82
N VAL A 33 -5.68 -12.14 -6.70
CA VAL A 33 -6.42 -10.89 -6.46
C VAL A 33 -6.02 -10.26 -5.12
N LEU A 34 -5.90 -11.06 -4.05
CA LEU A 34 -5.43 -10.57 -2.75
C LEU A 34 -4.05 -9.92 -2.86
N VAL A 35 -3.11 -10.58 -3.54
CA VAL A 35 -1.75 -10.03 -3.77
C VAL A 35 -1.80 -8.76 -4.61
N MET A 36 -2.63 -8.70 -5.65
CA MET A 36 -2.78 -7.50 -6.49
C MET A 36 -3.34 -6.31 -5.71
N ILE A 37 -4.28 -6.54 -4.79
CA ILE A 37 -4.81 -5.50 -3.92
C ILE A 37 -3.69 -4.95 -3.02
N GLU A 38 -2.92 -5.83 -2.39
CA GLU A 38 -1.81 -5.39 -1.52
C GLU A 38 -0.76 -4.60 -2.31
N LEU A 39 -0.36 -5.10 -3.48
CA LEU A 39 0.59 -4.41 -4.34
C LEU A 39 0.09 -3.02 -4.75
N ALA A 40 -1.21 -2.87 -5.04
CA ALA A 40 -1.80 -1.58 -5.37
C ALA A 40 -1.78 -0.62 -4.17
N GLN A 41 -2.03 -1.11 -2.96
CA GLN A 41 -1.95 -0.32 -1.74
C GLN A 41 -0.51 0.11 -1.43
N GLU A 42 0.46 -0.78 -1.60
CA GLU A 42 1.88 -0.47 -1.40
C GLU A 42 2.39 0.53 -2.44
N ALA A 43 1.99 0.39 -3.71
CA ALA A 43 2.30 1.38 -4.75
C ALA A 43 1.63 2.74 -4.50
N ALA A 44 0.44 2.76 -3.90
CA ALA A 44 -0.20 4.01 -3.48
C ALA A 44 0.57 4.68 -2.32
N ARG A 45 0.98 3.91 -1.30
CA ARG A 45 1.82 4.37 -0.18
C ARG A 45 3.15 4.95 -0.68
N SER A 46 3.86 4.22 -1.53
CA SER A 46 5.13 4.68 -2.11
C SER A 46 4.99 5.98 -2.90
N ARG A 47 3.93 6.13 -3.71
CA ARG A 47 3.67 7.38 -4.43
C ARG A 47 3.38 8.55 -3.49
N HIS A 48 2.67 8.30 -2.39
CA HIS A 48 2.41 9.32 -1.37
C HIS A 48 3.71 9.79 -0.70
N GLU A 49 4.57 8.85 -0.30
CA GLU A 49 5.89 9.15 0.28
C GLU A 49 6.80 9.91 -0.68
N GLN A 50 6.84 9.50 -1.96
CA GLN A 50 7.58 10.22 -3.01
C GLN A 50 7.08 11.65 -3.18
N ARG A 51 5.76 11.86 -3.13
CA ARG A 51 5.18 13.21 -3.21
C ARG A 51 5.63 14.08 -2.03
N ILE A 52 5.61 13.54 -0.81
CA ILE A 52 6.11 14.24 0.39
C ILE A 52 7.60 14.59 0.21
N ALA A 53 8.42 13.63 -0.21
CA ALA A 53 9.85 13.85 -0.43
C ALA A 53 10.11 14.97 -1.46
N ASN A 54 9.37 14.98 -2.57
CA ASN A 54 9.48 16.02 -3.59
C ASN A 54 9.10 17.41 -3.05
N LEU A 55 8.07 17.51 -2.22
CA LEU A 55 7.66 18.77 -1.58
C LEU A 55 8.69 19.27 -0.57
N LEU A 56 9.29 18.37 0.21
CA LEU A 56 10.36 18.71 1.15
C LEU A 56 11.61 19.19 0.40
N MET A 57 11.97 18.53 -0.71
CA MET A 57 13.07 18.96 -1.56
C MET A 57 12.79 20.33 -2.19
N LEU A 58 11.58 20.57 -2.68
CA LEU A 58 11.17 21.89 -3.20
C LEU A 58 11.28 22.98 -2.13
N ALA A 59 10.86 22.68 -0.90
CA ALA A 59 10.96 23.62 0.21
C ALA A 59 12.42 24.01 0.51
N GLN A 60 13.38 23.10 0.35
CA GLN A 60 14.81 23.34 0.57
C GLN A 60 15.46 24.20 -0.51
N LEU A 61 14.87 24.34 -1.70
CA LEU A 61 15.44 25.08 -2.83
C LEU A 61 15.27 26.62 -2.74
N ASP A 62 14.86 27.15 -1.58
CA ASP A 62 14.68 28.58 -1.27
C ASP A 62 13.92 29.36 -2.36
N LYS A 63 12.74 28.86 -2.74
CA LYS A 63 11.83 29.47 -3.73
C LYS A 63 10.66 30.16 -3.03
N LYS A 64 9.98 31.06 -3.74
CA LYS A 64 8.78 31.76 -3.23
C LYS A 64 7.70 30.80 -2.68
N ASP A 65 7.61 29.60 -3.27
CA ASP A 65 6.59 28.62 -2.92
C ASP A 65 7.05 27.64 -1.81
N SER A 66 8.25 27.81 -1.25
CA SER A 66 8.84 26.88 -0.27
C SER A 66 8.00 26.73 1.01
N ALA A 67 7.38 27.81 1.48
CA ALA A 67 6.53 27.77 2.67
C ALA A 67 5.23 26.98 2.42
N GLU A 68 4.66 27.10 1.23
CA GLU A 68 3.45 26.38 0.83
C GLU A 68 3.74 24.90 0.59
N ALA A 69 4.87 24.58 -0.06
CA ALA A 69 5.36 23.21 -0.23
C ALA A 69 5.59 22.52 1.11
N LEU A 70 6.19 23.21 2.09
CA LEU A 70 6.40 22.67 3.43
C LEU A 70 5.08 22.46 4.19
N LYS A 71 4.13 23.40 4.07
CA LYS A 71 2.79 23.27 4.67
C LYS A 71 2.05 22.06 4.11
N GLU A 72 2.10 21.86 2.80
CA GLU A 72 1.45 20.72 2.14
C GLU A 72 2.13 19.39 2.50
N ALA A 73 3.47 19.34 2.56
CA ALA A 73 4.20 18.15 3.00
C ALA A 73 3.75 17.73 4.41
N ARG A 74 3.67 18.68 5.36
CA ARG A 74 3.20 18.42 6.73
C ARG A 74 1.77 17.91 6.77
N ARG A 75 0.87 18.49 5.97
CA ARG A 75 -0.53 18.06 5.86
C ARG A 75 -0.65 16.61 5.34
N LEU A 76 0.16 16.26 4.34
CA LEU A 76 0.17 14.90 3.78
C LEU A 76 0.76 13.87 4.75
N MET A 77 1.75 14.27 5.57
CA MET A 77 2.30 13.42 6.63
C MET A 77 1.25 13.17 7.73
N SER A 78 0.55 14.20 8.21
CA SER A 78 -0.46 14.04 9.27
C SER A 78 -1.65 13.16 8.85
N LEU A 79 -2.08 13.27 7.58
CA LEU A 79 -3.12 12.41 7.02
C LEU A 79 -2.69 10.94 6.96
N ASN A 80 -1.39 10.67 6.78
CA ASN A 80 -0.86 9.31 6.78
C ASN A 80 -0.90 8.71 8.18
N ASP A 81 -0.56 9.50 9.20
CA ASP A 81 -0.63 9.09 10.61
C ASP A 81 -2.07 8.77 11.02
N GLU A 82 -3.05 9.58 10.61
CA GLU A 82 -4.48 9.32 10.87
C GLU A 82 -5.00 8.06 10.17
N LEU A 83 -4.54 7.78 8.95
CA LEU A 83 -4.88 6.57 8.21
C LEU A 83 -4.24 5.32 8.84
N ALA A 84 -2.98 5.42 9.27
CA ALA A 84 -2.28 4.37 9.99
C ALA A 84 -2.96 4.07 11.33
N ASP A 85 -3.36 5.10 12.07
CA ASP A 85 -4.04 4.96 13.37
C ASP A 85 -5.45 4.34 13.21
N ARG A 86 -6.18 4.65 12.13
CA ARG A 86 -7.45 3.96 11.82
C ARG A 86 -7.25 2.50 11.42
N ALA A 87 -6.23 2.19 10.62
CA ALA A 87 -5.95 0.82 10.22
C ALA A 87 -5.59 -0.05 11.44
N LEU A 88 -4.82 0.50 12.39
CA LEU A 88 -4.46 -0.18 13.65
C LEU A 88 -5.66 -0.43 14.58
N ARG A 89 -6.69 0.43 14.57
CA ARG A 89 -7.91 0.24 15.38
C ARG A 89 -8.95 -0.69 14.76
N ALA A 90 -8.80 -1.01 13.47
CA ALA A 90 -9.72 -1.88 12.74
C ALA A 90 -9.33 -3.37 12.78
N VAL A 91 -8.18 -3.68 13.38
CA VAL A 91 -7.66 -5.02 13.66
C VAL A 91 -7.87 -5.32 15.15
#